data_AF-A0A1H8S011-F1
#
_entry.id   AF-A0A1H8S011-F1
#
_cell.length_a   1.000
_cell.length_b   1.000
_cell.length_c   1.000
_cell.angle_alpha   90.00
_cell.angle_beta   90.00
_cell.angle_gamma   90.00
#
_symmetry.space_group_name_H-M   'P 1'
#
loop_
_entity.id
_entity.type
_entity.pdbx_description
1 polymer ?
#
loop_
_entity_poly.entity_id
_entity_poly.type
_entity_poly.pdbx_seq_one_letter_code
_entity_poly.pdbx_strand_id
1 'polypeptide(L)'
;MPTDTKLTQDRDISIDPTGDIATVTGRDNVRQQHVNAIFRAADAFDAQLGGIDAELDFETALGEELDALQYVQSYSVDATYESPGTLRATVESDALDQPVTEEADA
;
A
#
# COMPACT_ATOMS: atom_id res chain seq x y z
N MET A 1 7.38 -31.11 27.75
CA MET A 1 7.51 -30.98 26.29
C MET A 1 7.64 -29.49 26.02
N PRO A 2 8.76 -28.99 25.46
CA PRO A 2 8.94 -27.57 25.23
C PRO A 2 8.34 -27.23 23.85
N THR A 3 7.43 -26.27 23.78
CA THR A 3 7.04 -25.68 22.49
C THR A 3 7.77 -24.35 22.40
N ASP A 4 8.93 -24.39 21.75
CA ASP A 4 9.62 -23.20 21.27
C ASP A 4 8.76 -22.52 20.21
N THR A 5 8.03 -21.47 20.58
CA THR A 5 7.43 -20.56 19.61
C THR A 5 8.27 -19.29 19.60
N LYS A 6 9.27 -19.26 18.72
CA LYS A 6 9.87 -18.01 18.27
C LYS A 6 9.23 -17.62 16.95
N LEU A 7 8.39 -16.60 16.98
CA LEU A 7 8.14 -15.73 15.83
C LEU A 7 8.30 -14.29 16.32
N THR A 8 9.47 -13.72 16.07
CA THR A 8 9.73 -12.29 16.26
C THR A 8 9.85 -11.67 14.89
N GLN A 9 8.95 -10.74 14.58
CA GLN A 9 9.18 -9.46 13.89
C GLN A 9 7.82 -8.84 13.55
N ASP A 10 7.41 -7.90 14.42
CA ASP A 10 6.66 -6.67 14.13
C ASP A 10 5.68 -6.69 12.94
N ARG A 11 4.71 -7.60 12.98
CA ARG A 11 3.39 -7.28 12.42
C ARG A 11 2.54 -6.91 13.62
N ASP A 12 2.05 -5.67 13.67
CA ASP A 12 1.12 -5.18 14.69
C ASP A 12 -0.18 -6.00 14.65
N ILE A 13 -0.12 -7.23 15.17
CA ILE A 13 -1.29 -8.03 15.47
C ILE A 13 -1.79 -7.47 16.80
N SER A 14 -2.66 -6.47 16.70
CA SER A 14 -3.50 -6.07 17.82
C SER A 14 -4.43 -7.25 18.11
N ILE A 15 -4.06 -8.04 19.12
CA ILE A 15 -4.91 -9.09 19.66
C ILE A 15 -5.91 -8.37 20.55
N ASP A 16 -7.19 -8.42 20.18
CA ASP A 16 -8.25 -7.92 21.05
C ASP A 16 -8.29 -8.74 22.35
N PRO A 17 -8.83 -8.22 23.47
CA PRO A 17 -8.89 -8.97 24.73
C PRO A 17 -9.76 -10.23 24.69
N THR A 18 -10.42 -10.52 23.55
CA THR A 18 -11.17 -11.76 23.29
C THR A 18 -10.34 -12.85 22.60
N GLY A 19 -9.09 -12.55 22.21
CA GLY A 19 -8.22 -13.51 21.54
C GLY A 19 -8.58 -13.74 20.07
N ASP A 20 -9.45 -12.90 19.52
CA ASP A 20 -9.79 -12.92 18.10
C ASP A 20 -8.81 -12.02 17.35
N ILE A 21 -8.34 -12.52 16.21
CA ILE A 21 -7.59 -11.71 15.24
C ILE A 21 -8.55 -10.59 14.85
N ALA A 22 -8.18 -9.33 15.11
CA ALA A 22 -8.97 -8.17 14.72
C ALA A 22 -9.30 -8.31 13.22
N THR A 23 -10.54 -8.73 12.93
CA THR A 23 -11.00 -8.93 11.57
C THR A 23 -11.26 -7.54 11.04
N VAL A 24 -10.22 -6.96 10.45
CA VAL A 24 -10.33 -5.76 9.62
C VAL A 24 -11.54 -6.01 8.71
N THR A 25 -12.57 -5.18 8.85
CA THR A 25 -13.83 -5.42 8.13
C THR A 25 -13.52 -5.51 6.63
N GLY A 26 -14.32 -6.22 5.83
CA GLY A 26 -14.02 -6.41 4.41
C GLY A 26 -13.66 -5.11 3.67
N ARG A 27 -14.26 -3.99 4.07
CA ARG A 27 -13.97 -2.65 3.54
C ARG A 27 -12.64 -2.07 4.03
N ASP A 28 -12.37 -2.14 5.33
CA ASP A 28 -11.10 -1.67 5.89
C ASP A 28 -9.93 -2.48 5.33
N ASN A 29 -10.15 -3.76 5.00
CA ASN A 29 -9.14 -4.61 4.39
C ASN A 29 -8.88 -4.18 2.94
N VAL A 30 -9.93 -3.92 2.15
CA VAL A 30 -9.77 -3.37 0.79
C VAL A 30 -8.98 -2.06 0.83
N ARG A 31 -9.30 -1.14 1.76
CA ARG A 31 -8.53 0.09 1.94
C ARG A 31 -7.07 -0.19 2.27
N GLN A 32 -6.81 -1.11 3.20
CA GLN A 32 -5.45 -1.50 3.58
C GLN A 32 -4.67 -2.12 2.41
N GLN A 33 -5.31 -2.89 1.53
CA GLN A 33 -4.63 -3.43 0.34
C GLN A 33 -4.22 -2.33 -0.64
N HIS A 34 -5.01 -1.28 -0.82
CA HIS A 34 -4.64 -0.13 -1.66
C HIS A 34 -3.49 0.66 -1.03
N VAL A 35 -3.51 0.88 0.29
CA VAL A 35 -2.38 1.48 1.02
C VAL A 35 -1.12 0.65 0.83
N ASN A 36 -1.21 -0.69 0.98
CA ASN A 36 -0.07 -1.57 0.77
C ASN A 36 0.43 -1.55 -0.68
N ALA A 37 -0.45 -1.41 -1.68
CA ALA A 37 -0.08 -1.28 -3.08
C ALA A 37 0.78 -0.01 -3.30
N ILE A 38 0.39 1.13 -2.71
CA ILE A 38 1.17 2.37 -2.76
C ILE A 38 2.59 2.16 -2.21
N PHE A 39 2.71 1.54 -1.03
CA PHE A 39 4.02 1.30 -0.44
C PHE A 39 4.85 0.25 -1.20
N ARG A 40 4.24 -0.78 -1.78
CA ARG A 40 4.97 -1.74 -2.62
C ARG A 40 5.47 -1.11 -3.92
N ALA A 41 4.67 -0.24 -4.53
CA ALA A 41 5.11 0.54 -5.68
C ALA A 41 6.27 1.47 -5.34
N ALA A 42 6.24 2.08 -4.14
CA ALA A 42 7.34 2.88 -3.63
C ALA A 42 8.59 2.04 -3.31
N ASP A 43 8.44 0.85 -2.72
CA ASP A 43 9.57 -0.06 -2.45
C ASP A 43 10.20 -0.60 -3.75
N ALA A 44 9.39 -0.81 -4.79
CA ALA A 44 9.87 -1.17 -6.12
C ALA A 44 10.58 0.01 -6.82
N PHE A 45 10.26 1.23 -6.37
CA PHE A 45 10.89 2.46 -6.82
C PHE A 45 12.22 2.68 -6.07
N ASP A 46 13.34 2.36 -6.72
CA ASP A 46 14.67 2.65 -6.18
C ASP A 46 15.02 4.11 -6.45
N ALA A 47 15.01 4.94 -5.38
CA ALA A 47 15.33 6.37 -5.33
C ALA A 47 16.60 6.83 -6.05
N GLN A 48 17.46 5.90 -6.49
CA GLN A 48 18.64 6.21 -7.29
C GLN A 48 18.32 6.82 -8.67
N LEU A 49 17.09 6.66 -9.17
CA LEU A 49 16.68 7.23 -10.44
C LEU A 49 15.71 8.40 -10.25
N GLY A 50 16.20 9.49 -9.63
CA GLY A 50 15.64 10.84 -9.79
C GLY A 50 15.75 11.37 -11.23
N GLY A 51 15.37 10.52 -12.19
CA GLY A 51 15.22 10.79 -13.60
C GLY A 51 13.91 11.51 -13.85
N ILE A 52 13.81 12.06 -15.06
CA ILE A 52 12.70 12.93 -15.49
C ILE A 52 11.35 12.20 -15.48
N ASP A 53 11.34 10.86 -15.45
CA ASP A 53 10.15 10.02 -15.58
C ASP A 53 9.78 9.27 -14.28
N ALA A 54 10.34 9.66 -13.14
CA ALA A 54 10.13 9.00 -11.85
C ALA A 54 8.64 8.87 -11.44
N GLU A 55 7.83 9.91 -11.71
CA GLU A 55 6.39 9.88 -11.44
C GLU A 55 5.69 8.82 -12.30
N LEU A 56 6.05 8.73 -13.58
CA LEU A 56 5.46 7.77 -14.52
C LEU A 56 5.85 6.32 -14.17
N ASP A 57 7.09 6.12 -13.76
CA ASP A 57 7.58 4.80 -13.32
C ASP A 57 6.83 4.34 -12.06
N PHE A 58 6.64 5.25 -11.09
CA PHE A 58 5.85 4.98 -9.90
C PHE A 58 4.37 4.68 -10.23
N GLU A 59 3.74 5.51 -11.08
CA GLU A 59 2.36 5.27 -11.54
C GLU A 59 2.21 3.92 -12.22
N THR A 60 3.20 3.51 -13.00
CA THR A 60 3.22 2.20 -13.67
C THR A 60 3.31 1.07 -12.65
N ALA A 61 4.24 1.15 -11.69
CA ALA A 61 4.38 0.15 -10.63
C ALA A 61 3.13 0.06 -9.75
N LEU A 62 2.51 1.19 -9.43
CA LEU A 62 1.27 1.23 -8.66
C LEU A 62 0.09 0.65 -9.46
N GLY A 63 0.02 0.93 -10.77
CA GLY A 63 -0.95 0.30 -11.67
C GLY A 63 -0.84 -1.22 -11.67
N GLU A 64 0.37 -1.77 -11.77
CA GLU A 64 0.61 -3.23 -11.72
C GLU A 64 0.14 -3.86 -10.39
N GLU A 65 0.39 -3.17 -9.27
CA GLU A 65 -0.05 -3.61 -7.95
C GLU A 65 -1.58 -3.56 -7.80
N LEU A 66 -2.23 -2.55 -8.38
CA LEU A 66 -3.70 -2.43 -8.38
C LEU A 66 -4.36 -3.45 -9.33
N ASP A 67 -3.77 -3.71 -10.49
CA ASP A 67 -4.23 -4.73 -11.44
C ASP A 67 -4.18 -6.15 -10.83
N ALA A 68 -3.28 -6.39 -9.89
CA ALA A 68 -3.22 -7.65 -9.14
C ALA A 68 -4.41 -7.83 -8.16
N LEU A 69 -5.13 -6.75 -7.83
CA LEU A 69 -6.30 -6.79 -6.96
C LEU A 69 -7.54 -7.19 -7.77
N GLN A 70 -7.94 -8.46 -7.68
CA GLN A 70 -9.04 -9.04 -8.46
C GLN A 70 -10.41 -8.35 -8.35
N TYR A 71 -10.61 -7.52 -7.33
CA TYR A 71 -11.87 -6.81 -7.08
C TYR A 71 -11.86 -5.36 -7.58
N VAL A 72 -10.72 -4.86 -8.07
CA VAL A 72 -10.60 -3.55 -8.71
C VAL A 72 -10.90 -3.72 -10.20
N GLN A 73 -11.88 -3.00 -10.72
CA GLN A 73 -12.23 -3.01 -12.15
C GLN A 73 -11.79 -1.74 -12.86
N SER A 74 -11.70 -0.63 -12.12
CA SER A 74 -11.25 0.65 -12.64
C SER A 74 -10.63 1.48 -11.52
N TYR A 75 -9.55 2.19 -11.85
CA TYR A 75 -8.89 3.11 -10.93
C TYR A 75 -8.29 4.30 -11.68
N SER A 76 -7.95 5.32 -10.91
CA SER A 76 -7.06 6.40 -11.32
C SER A 76 -5.99 6.60 -10.26
N VAL A 77 -4.76 6.83 -10.72
CA VAL A 77 -3.63 7.17 -9.88
C VAL A 77 -3.23 8.61 -10.19
N ASP A 78 -2.95 9.37 -9.16
CA ASP A 78 -2.33 10.69 -9.23
C ASP A 78 -1.12 10.68 -8.31
N ALA A 79 0.08 10.84 -8.87
CA ALA A 79 1.33 10.88 -8.13
C ALA A 79 2.00 12.25 -8.31
N THR A 80 2.41 12.87 -7.20
CA THR A 80 3.10 14.17 -7.24
C THR A 80 4.29 14.17 -6.29
N TYR A 81 5.45 14.65 -6.74
CA TYR A 81 6.56 14.93 -5.84
C TYR A 81 6.29 16.16 -4.97
N GLU A 82 6.21 15.96 -3.65
CA GLU A 82 6.12 17.07 -2.70
C GLU A 82 7.50 17.58 -2.29
N SER A 83 8.49 16.69 -2.18
CA SER A 83 9.86 17.06 -1.85
C SER A 83 10.87 16.07 -2.44
N PRO A 84 12.18 16.39 -2.48
CA PRO A 84 13.19 15.45 -2.97
C PRO A 84 13.17 14.15 -2.15
N GLY A 85 12.76 13.05 -2.79
CA GLY A 85 12.63 11.73 -2.14
C GLY A 85 11.31 11.50 -1.40
N THR A 86 10.29 12.34 -1.60
CA THR A 86 8.94 12.10 -1.07
C THR A 86 7.90 12.30 -2.17
N LEU A 87 7.17 11.24 -2.46
CA LEU A 87 6.08 11.22 -3.42
C LEU A 87 4.76 11.04 -2.69
N ARG A 88 3.77 11.84 -3.07
CA ARG A 88 2.41 11.69 -2.59
C ARG A 88 1.56 11.06 -3.68
N ALA A 89 0.96 9.92 -3.34
CA ALA A 89 0.13 9.16 -4.25
C ALA A 89 -1.33 9.17 -3.79
N THR A 90 -2.24 9.46 -4.70
CA THR A 90 -3.68 9.33 -4.49
C THR A 90 -4.24 8.28 -5.44
N VAL A 91 -4.94 7.29 -4.88
CA VAL A 91 -5.62 6.24 -5.62
C VAL A 91 -7.12 6.38 -5.42
N GLU A 92 -7.84 6.50 -6.52
CA GLU A 92 -9.30 6.35 -6.56
C GLU A 92 -9.63 5.06 -7.30
N SER A 93 -10.54 4.23 -6.77
CA SER A 93 -10.97 3.01 -7.43
C SER A 93 -12.44 2.70 -7.17
N ASP A 94 -13.04 1.87 -8.01
CA ASP A 94 -14.43 1.40 -7.85
C ASP A 94 -14.63 0.54 -6.59
N ALA A 95 -13.55 0.00 -6.05
CA ALA A 95 -13.53 -0.78 -4.82
C ALA A 95 -13.47 0.08 -3.54
N LEU A 96 -13.23 1.40 -3.66
CA LEU A 96 -13.08 2.32 -2.55
C LEU A 96 -14.29 3.26 -2.43
N ASP A 97 -14.83 3.41 -1.22
CA ASP A 97 -15.86 4.41 -0.93
C ASP A 97 -15.31 5.86 -0.95
N GLN A 98 -14.00 6.00 -0.72
CA GLN A 98 -13.27 7.27 -0.70
C GLN A 98 -11.84 7.04 -1.18
N PRO A 99 -11.21 8.03 -1.85
CA PRO A 99 -9.81 7.96 -2.25
C PRO A 99 -8.88 7.58 -1.09
N VAL A 100 -7.80 6.90 -1.42
CA VAL A 100 -6.67 6.64 -0.52
C VAL A 100 -5.54 7.55 -0.95
N THR A 101 -5.01 8.34 -0.03
CA THR A 101 -3.86 9.21 -0.27
C THR A 101 -2.81 8.89 0.77
N GLU A 102 -1.61 8.56 0.32
CA GLU A 102 -0.48 8.24 1.20
C GLU A 102 0.78 8.94 0.68
N GLU A 103 1.69 9.23 1.61
CA GLU A 103 3.03 9.70 1.33
C GLU A 103 3.98 8.51 1.37
N ALA A 104 4.78 8.37 0.33
CA ALA A 104 5.79 7.34 0.24
C ALA A 104 7.17 7.98 0.05
N ASP A 105 8.15 7.45 0.79
CA ASP A 105 9.55 7.79 0.57
C ASP A 105 9.99 7.14 -0.74
N ALA A 106 10.51 7.97 -1.65
CA ALA A 106 10.87 7.62 -3.02
C ALA A 106 12.34 7.87 -3.29
#